data_AF-W1DHR2-F1
#
_entry.id   AF-W1DHR2-F1
#
_cell.length_a   1.000
_cell.length_b   1.000
_cell.length_c   1.000
_cell.angle_alpha   90.00
_cell.angle_beta   90.00
_cell.angle_gamma   90.00
#
_symmetry.space_group_name_H-M   'P 1'
#
loop_
_entity.id
_entity.type
_entity.pdbx_description
1 polymer ?
#
loop_
_entity_poly.entity_id
_entity_poly.type
_entity_poly.pdbx_seq_one_letter_code
_entity_poly.pdbx_strand_id
1 'polypeptide(L)'
;MDIINSIISLGASVMMPVIFFIIALCFGVKIGTAFKAGMLVGIGFEGVGLVIGLLLTNLGPASQAMVERIGLQLTVVDTGWPTASTIGWGSPLMLPVVVGFIVINLAMLLLKLTKR
;
A
#
# COMPACT_ATOMS: atom_id res chain seq x y z
N MET A 1 0.18 23.18 -2.75
CA MET A 1 -0.82 22.10 -2.91
C MET A 1 -0.74 21.46 -4.30
N ASP A 2 -0.31 22.18 -5.33
CA ASP A 2 -0.23 21.63 -6.70
C ASP A 2 0.82 20.55 -6.90
N ILE A 3 2.01 20.69 -6.30
CA ILE A 3 3.06 19.66 -6.40
C ILE A 3 2.61 18.34 -5.75
N ILE A 4 1.96 18.42 -4.59
CA ILE A 4 1.45 17.25 -3.87
C ILE A 4 0.33 16.57 -4.69
N ASN A 5 -0.59 17.34 -5.28
CA ASN A 5 -1.64 16.80 -6.14
C ASN A 5 -1.08 16.19 -7.44
N SER A 6 -0.05 16.78 -8.04
CA SER A 6 0.63 16.22 -9.22
C SER A 6 1.32 14.89 -8.90
N ILE A 7 1.98 14.78 -7.73
CA ILE A 7 2.63 13.52 -7.33
C ILE A 7 1.57 12.44 -6.99
N ILE A 8 0.46 12.82 -6.36
CA ILE A 8 -0.66 11.90 -6.08
C ILE A 8 -1.32 11.40 -7.36
N SER A 9 -1.39 12.23 -8.41
CA SER A 9 -1.95 11.84 -9.70
C SER A 9 -1.11 10.78 -10.45
N LEU A 10 0.15 10.59 -10.07
CA LEU A 10 1.02 9.54 -10.63
C LEU A 10 0.66 8.13 -10.12
N GLY A 11 -0.20 8.03 -9.11
CA GLY A 11 -0.68 6.76 -8.56
C GLY A 11 0.22 6.12 -7.51
N ALA A 12 -0.30 5.08 -6.88
CA ALA A 12 0.34 4.38 -5.76
C ALA A 12 1.71 3.77 -6.10
N SER A 13 1.88 3.35 -7.35
CA SER A 13 3.11 2.76 -7.89
C SER A 13 4.31 3.69 -7.77
N VAL A 14 4.08 5.00 -7.90
CA VAL A 14 5.11 6.05 -7.80
C VAL A 14 5.16 6.64 -6.39
N MET A 15 4.00 6.79 -5.73
CA MET A 15 3.91 7.36 -4.39
C MET A 15 4.65 6.52 -3.35
N MET A 16 4.55 5.18 -3.39
CA MET A 16 5.20 4.30 -2.41
C MET A 16 6.73 4.46 -2.38
N PRO A 17 7.45 4.30 -3.51
CA PRO A 17 8.91 4.50 -3.54
C PRO A 17 9.35 5.85 -3.01
N VAL A 18 8.62 6.92 -3.34
CA VAL A 18 8.94 8.29 -2.93
C VAL A 18 8.77 8.45 -1.42
N ILE A 19 7.66 7.94 -0.85
CA ILE A 19 7.43 8.01 0.60
C ILE A 19 8.50 7.23 1.36
N PHE A 20 8.80 5.99 0.95
CA PHE A 20 9.82 5.17 1.61
C PHE A 20 11.22 5.75 1.45
N PHE A 21 11.52 6.39 0.31
CA PHE A 21 12.76 7.13 0.11
C PHE A 21 12.90 8.29 1.10
N ILE A 22 11.87 9.14 1.23
CA ILE A 22 11.86 10.27 2.17
C ILE A 22 12.01 9.78 3.61
N ILE A 23 11.26 8.75 3.99
CA ILE A 23 11.34 8.16 5.33
C ILE A 23 12.74 7.62 5.61
N ALA A 24 13.32 6.85 4.67
CA ALA A 24 14.66 6.32 4.83
C ALA A 24 15.72 7.42 5.02
N LEU A 25 15.58 8.55 4.30
CA LEU A 25 16.44 9.72 4.50
C LEU A 25 16.25 10.34 5.89
N CYS A 26 15.01 10.46 6.38
CA CYS A 26 14.74 10.96 7.74
C CYS A 26 15.38 10.08 8.83
N PHE A 27 15.50 8.77 8.59
CA PHE A 27 16.20 7.84 9.49
C PHE A 27 17.73 7.83 9.32
N GLY A 28 18.30 8.73 8.49
CA GLY A 28 19.74 8.86 8.32
C GLY A 28 20.37 7.84 7.38
N VAL A 29 19.58 7.17 6.53
CA VAL A 29 20.10 6.25 5.51
C VAL A 29 20.78 7.05 4.40
N LYS A 30 21.93 6.58 3.91
CA LYS A 30 22.64 7.20 2.77
C LYS A 30 21.73 7.24 1.54
N ILE A 31 21.76 8.36 0.79
CA ILE A 31 20.89 8.62 -0.38
C ILE A 31 20.86 7.45 -1.36
N GLY A 32 22.02 6.91 -1.74
CA GLY A 32 22.09 5.79 -2.69
C GLY A 32 21.43 4.51 -2.18
N THR A 33 21.52 4.24 -0.87
CA THR A 33 20.87 3.09 -0.24
C THR A 33 19.38 3.34 -0.08
N ALA A 34 18.99 4.54 0.34
CA ALA A 34 17.58 4.94 0.47
C ALA A 34 16.84 4.83 -0.87
N PHE A 35 17.45 5.28 -1.96
CA PHE A 35 16.85 5.21 -3.29
C PHE A 35 16.64 3.75 -3.73
N LYS A 36 17.66 2.91 -3.57
CA LYS A 36 17.55 1.47 -3.87
C LYS A 36 16.46 0.80 -3.03
N ALA A 37 16.39 1.11 -1.73
CA ALA A 37 15.38 0.57 -0.84
C ALA A 37 13.96 0.98 -1.27
N GLY A 38 13.73 2.26 -1.55
CA GLY A 38 12.43 2.75 -2.04
C GLY A 38 12.01 2.10 -3.36
N MET A 39 12.95 1.98 -4.32
CA MET A 39 12.72 1.31 -5.60
C MET A 39 12.37 -0.17 -5.43
N LEU A 40 13.10 -0.91 -4.59
CA LEU A 40 12.84 -2.33 -4.32
C LEU A 40 11.44 -2.55 -3.73
N VAL A 41 11.02 -1.69 -2.81
CA VAL A 41 9.66 -1.75 -2.24
C VAL A 41 8.60 -1.50 -3.31
N GLY A 42 8.80 -0.49 -4.18
CA GLY A 42 7.88 -0.23 -5.29
C GLY A 42 7.74 -1.39 -6.25
N ILE A 43 8.87 -1.93 -6.72
CA ILE A 43 8.89 -3.06 -7.65
C ILE A 43 8.24 -4.29 -7.01
N GLY A 44 8.51 -4.57 -5.73
CA GLY A 44 7.88 -5.66 -5.01
C GLY A 44 6.37 -5.50 -4.91
N PHE A 45 5.89 -4.30 -4.64
CA PHE A 45 4.46 -4.01 -4.54
C PHE A 45 3.75 -4.15 -5.90
N GLU A 46 4.35 -3.62 -6.98
CA GLU A 46 3.83 -3.84 -8.33
C GLU A 46 3.79 -5.32 -8.70
N GLY A 47 4.82 -6.09 -8.34
CA GLY A 47 4.84 -7.54 -8.53
C GLY A 47 3.65 -8.25 -7.85
N VAL A 48 3.34 -7.86 -6.61
CA VAL A 48 2.15 -8.39 -5.90
C VAL A 48 0.86 -7.99 -6.63
N GLY A 49 0.74 -6.73 -7.06
CA GLY A 49 -0.41 -6.25 -7.82
C GLY A 49 -0.66 -7.07 -9.10
N LEU A 50 0.41 -7.37 -9.85
CA LEU A 50 0.33 -8.22 -11.04
C LEU A 50 -0.15 -9.63 -10.72
N VAL A 51 0.40 -10.27 -9.69
CA VAL A 51 0.00 -11.63 -9.28
C VAL A 51 -1.47 -11.66 -8.86
N ILE A 52 -1.92 -10.70 -8.06
CA ILE A 52 -3.32 -10.60 -7.63
C ILE A 52 -4.23 -10.35 -8.83
N GLY A 53 -3.85 -9.46 -9.75
CA GLY A 53 -4.60 -9.23 -10.98
C GLY A 53 -4.75 -10.50 -11.82
N LEU A 54 -3.70 -11.31 -11.94
CA LEU A 54 -3.75 -12.61 -12.61
C LEU A 54 -4.69 -13.58 -11.88
N LEU A 55 -4.63 -13.66 -10.55
CA LEU A 55 -5.53 -14.50 -9.77
C LEU A 55 -6.99 -14.07 -9.93
N LEU A 56 -7.29 -12.78 -9.86
CA LEU A 56 -8.66 -12.27 -10.04
C LEU A 56 -9.20 -12.52 -11.45
N THR A 57 -8.35 -12.40 -12.47
CA THR A 57 -8.75 -12.64 -13.86
C THR A 57 -9.07 -14.11 -14.12
N ASN A 58 -8.32 -15.04 -13.50
CA ASN A 58 -8.49 -16.48 -13.72
C ASN A 58 -9.50 -17.13 -12.75
N LEU A 59 -9.53 -16.71 -11.49
CA LEU A 59 -10.35 -17.31 -10.43
C LEU A 59 -11.63 -16.52 -10.14
N GLY A 60 -11.71 -15.24 -10.55
CA GLY A 60 -12.91 -14.41 -10.39
C GLY A 60 -14.15 -15.01 -11.06
N PRO A 61 -14.09 -15.38 -12.36
CA PRO A 61 -15.21 -16.00 -13.05
C PRO A 61 -15.64 -17.34 -12.44
N ALA A 62 -14.67 -18.16 -11.98
CA ALA A 62 -14.97 -19.42 -11.29
C ALA A 62 -15.68 -19.19 -9.94
N SER A 63 -15.29 -18.14 -9.22
CA SER A 63 -15.94 -17.75 -7.95
C SER A 63 -17.37 -17.25 -8.17
N GLN A 64 -17.63 -16.49 -9.24
CA GLN A 64 -18.98 -16.05 -9.60
C GLN A 64 -19.86 -17.24 -10.03
N ALA A 65 -19.33 -18.16 -10.83
CA ALA A 65 -20.05 -19.37 -11.23
C ALA A 65 -20.38 -20.27 -10.02
N MET A 66 -19.53 -20.31 -8.99
CA MET A 66 -19.82 -21.02 -7.74
C MET A 66 -21.00 -20.39 -6.99
N VAL A 67 -21.02 -19.06 -6.87
CA VAL A 67 -22.12 -18.32 -6.21
C VAL A 67 -23.46 -18.59 -6.89
N GLU A 68 -23.49 -18.55 -8.23
CA GLU A 68 -24.69 -18.82 -9.03
C GLU A 68 -25.18 -20.27 -8.85
N ARG A 69 -24.27 -21.25 -8.83
CA ARG A 69 -24.63 -22.68 -8.64
C ARG A 69 -25.11 -23.02 -7.24
N ILE A 70 -24.59 -22.35 -6.21
CA ILE A 70 -24.98 -22.56 -4.81
C ILE A 70 -26.26 -21.77 -4.47
N GLY A 71 -26.70 -20.86 -5.35
CA GLY A 71 -27.89 -20.04 -5.14
C GLY A 71 -27.69 -18.91 -4.13
N LEU A 72 -26.43 -18.48 -3.93
CA LEU A 72 -26.09 -17.36 -3.06
C LEU A 72 -26.26 -16.03 -3.82
N GLN A 73 -26.69 -14.97 -3.13
CA GLN A 73 -26.80 -13.62 -3.70
C GLN A 73 -25.59 -12.75 -3.33
N LEU A 74 -24.37 -13.20 -3.69
CA LEU A 74 -23.16 -12.39 -3.48
C LEU A 74 -22.90 -11.52 -4.71
N THR A 75 -22.92 -10.20 -4.51
CA THR A 75 -22.75 -9.20 -5.59
C THR A 75 -21.32 -8.66 -5.69
N VAL A 76 -20.46 -8.95 -4.71
CA VAL A 76 -19.11 -8.37 -4.60
C VAL A 76 -18.07 -9.47 -4.47
N VAL A 77 -16.96 -9.31 -5.19
CA VAL A 77 -15.75 -10.14 -5.07
C VAL A 77 -14.73 -9.37 -4.23
N ASP A 78 -14.28 -9.96 -3.12
CA ASP A 78 -13.20 -9.38 -2.33
C ASP A 78 -11.87 -9.53 -3.09
N THR A 79 -11.34 -8.39 -3.53
CA THR A 79 -10.07 -8.33 -4.27
C THR A 79 -8.84 -8.39 -3.36
N GLY A 80 -9.04 -8.47 -2.04
CA GLY A 80 -8.00 -8.55 -1.02
C GLY A 80 -7.39 -7.20 -0.66
N TRP A 81 -6.50 -7.27 0.34
CA TRP A 81 -5.77 -6.13 0.88
C TRP A 81 -4.90 -5.36 -0.15
N PRO A 82 -4.27 -6.00 -1.18
CA PRO A 82 -3.38 -5.27 -2.08
C PRO A 82 -4.12 -4.19 -2.86
N THR A 83 -5.30 -4.50 -3.39
CA THR A 83 -6.15 -3.55 -4.13
C THR A 83 -6.57 -2.36 -3.26
N ALA A 84 -7.01 -2.63 -2.02
CA ALA A 84 -7.34 -1.58 -1.06
C ALA A 84 -6.13 -0.72 -0.70
N SER A 85 -4.96 -1.33 -0.56
CA SER A 85 -3.72 -0.60 -0.25
C SER A 85 -3.28 0.29 -1.42
N THR A 86 -3.40 -0.14 -2.67
CA THR A 86 -3.14 0.70 -3.85
C THR A 86 -4.02 1.94 -3.84
N ILE A 87 -5.31 1.80 -3.52
CA ILE A 87 -6.22 2.95 -3.40
C ILE A 87 -5.78 3.88 -2.25
N GLY A 88 -5.41 3.30 -1.11
CA GLY A 88 -4.90 4.06 0.05
C GLY A 88 -3.64 4.86 -0.27
N TRP A 89 -2.67 4.25 -0.95
CA TRP A 89 -1.40 4.90 -1.33
C TRP A 89 -1.56 5.97 -2.42
N GLY A 90 -2.63 5.92 -3.21
CA GLY A 90 -3.05 6.99 -4.10
C GLY A 90 -3.83 8.13 -3.43
N SER A 91 -4.04 8.06 -2.11
CA SER A 91 -4.77 9.10 -1.38
C SER A 91 -3.84 10.18 -0.81
N PRO A 92 -4.25 11.47 -0.84
CA PRO A 92 -3.55 12.54 -0.14
C PRO A 92 -3.41 12.31 1.38
N LEU A 93 -4.29 11.48 1.95
CA LEU A 93 -4.31 11.17 3.37
C LEU A 93 -3.19 10.24 3.82
N MET A 94 -2.54 9.52 2.88
CA MET A 94 -1.60 8.46 3.26
C MET A 94 -0.37 8.99 3.99
N LEU A 95 0.18 10.12 3.54
CA LEU A 95 1.42 10.68 4.09
C LEU A 95 1.22 11.18 5.55
N PRO A 96 0.16 11.95 5.88
CA PRO A 96 -0.19 12.26 7.27
C PRO A 96 -0.42 11.02 8.13
N VAL A 97 -1.08 9.99 7.59
CA VAL A 97 -1.37 8.74 8.31
C VAL A 97 -0.10 7.98 8.65
N VAL A 98 0.84 7.83 7.70
CA VAL A 98 2.13 7.15 7.95
C VAL A 98 2.94 7.88 9.02
N VAL A 99 3.06 9.20 8.91
CA VAL A 99 3.75 10.02 9.93
C VAL A 99 3.05 9.88 11.28
N GLY A 100 1.72 9.95 11.31
CA GLY A 100 0.91 9.76 12.51
C GLY A 100 1.16 8.40 13.16
N PHE A 101 1.20 7.32 12.37
CA PHE A 101 1.52 5.98 12.87
C PHE A 101 2.91 5.91 13.51
N ILE A 102 3.93 6.50 12.88
CA ILE A 102 5.29 6.55 13.44
C ILE A 102 5.28 7.31 14.77
N VAL A 103 4.61 8.47 14.83
CA VAL A 103 4.52 9.29 16.04
C VAL A 103 3.81 8.56 17.16
N ILE A 104 2.65 7.95 16.88
CA ILE A 104 1.89 7.17 17.87
C ILE A 104 2.73 5.98 18.35
N ASN A 105 3.39 5.27 17.44
CA ASN A 105 4.22 4.12 17.79
C ASN A 105 5.39 4.54 18.71
N LEU A 106 6.05 5.65 18.38
CA LEU A 106 7.11 6.21 19.22
C LEU A 106 6.59 6.66 20.59
N ALA A 107 5.42 7.31 20.64
CA ALA A 107 4.79 7.71 21.89
C ALA A 107 4.44 6.50 22.77
N MET A 108 3.88 5.44 22.18
CA MET A 108 3.58 4.20 22.90
C MET A 108 4.86 3.54 23.47
N LEU A 109 5.95 3.56 22.71
CA LEU A 109 7.25 3.05 23.15
C LEU A 109 7.81 3.85 24.34
N LEU A 110 7.76 5.18 24.27
CA LEU A 110 8.23 6.08 25.33
C LEU A 110 7.39 5.95 26.61
N LEU A 111 6.08 5.80 26.45
CA LEU A 111 5.13 5.60 27.55
C LEU A 111 5.09 4.15 28.07
N LYS A 112 5.89 3.24 27.51
CA LYS A 112 5.93 1.79 27.84
C LYS A 112 4.56 1.11 27.77
N LEU A 113 3.69 1.58 26.86
CA LEU A 113 2.36 1.00 26.63
C LEU A 113 2.41 -0.27 25.78
N THR A 114 3.56 -0.59 25.18
CA THR A 114 3.82 -1.84 24.48
C THR A 114 4.50 -2.84 25.40
N LYS A 115 3.96 -4.07 25.46
CA LYS A 115 4.60 -5.18 26.18
C LYS A 115 5.94 -5.51 25.49
N ARG A 116 7.00 -5.62 26.30
CA ARG A 116 8.26 -6.23 25.88
C ARG A 116 8.14 -7.74 25.86
#